data_AF-E4WYF2-F1
#
_entry.id   AF-E4WYF2-F1
#
_cell.length_a   1.000
_cell.length_b   1.000
_cell.length_c   1.000
_cell.angle_alpha   90.00
_cell.angle_beta   90.00
_cell.angle_gamma   90.00
#
_symmetry.space_group_name_H-M   'P 1'
#
loop_
_entity.id
_entity.type
_entity.pdbx_description
1 polymer ?
#
loop_
_entity_poly.entity_id
_entity_poly.type
_entity_poly.pdbx_seq_one_letter_code
_entity_poly.pdbx_strand_id
1 'polypeptide(L)'
;MASVQLDSHLLYRRMNRLISRSLRPFSLKIVSPAKLMKSDLAKQTVICAGLVGVGDALAQAYRNERDLQRLVDMTLAGSFLGPWYKWWYGILNKRPNLTPLMKTGIDVSTSPFLHFTFLAFYILIHEHKIIDAKRSWENMIELIKLDLLLFLPICYTNFKFIPPGIWQTVYINAMYVIIVEPVCSMIINDNVQLFDFFFELLPQPVFEKFIEKIGIKTVLDFIIERTAGK
;
A
#
# COMPACT_ATOMS: atom_id res chain seq x y z
N MET A 1 49.44 45.59 13.04
CA MET A 1 48.22 44.77 13.09
C MET A 1 47.15 45.48 12.30
N ALA A 2 46.90 45.07 11.06
CA ALA A 2 45.88 45.69 10.21
C ALA A 2 44.55 44.96 10.41
N SER A 3 43.54 45.65 10.93
CA SER A 3 42.18 45.15 11.09
C SER A 3 41.52 45.05 9.71
N VAL A 4 41.24 43.83 9.26
CA VAL A 4 40.43 43.59 8.06
C VAL A 4 39.00 44.01 8.37
N GLN A 5 38.61 45.20 7.96
CA GLN A 5 37.19 45.61 7.90
C GLN A 5 36.53 44.78 6.80
N LEU A 6 35.93 43.66 7.19
CA LEU A 6 35.08 42.86 6.33
C LEU A 6 33.84 43.71 6.01
N ASP A 7 33.72 44.13 4.76
CA ASP A 7 32.60 44.93 4.27
C ASP A 7 31.29 44.12 4.43
N SER A 8 30.57 44.43 5.51
CA SER A 8 29.33 43.78 5.93
C SER A 8 28.27 43.86 4.83
N HIS A 9 28.35 44.87 3.97
CA HIS A 9 27.48 45.06 2.83
C HIS A 9 27.77 44.06 1.70
N LEU A 10 29.03 43.64 1.54
CA LEU A 10 29.44 42.61 0.58
C LEU A 10 29.04 41.21 1.06
N LEU A 11 29.15 40.97 2.37
CA LEU A 11 28.78 39.70 3.01
C LEU A 11 27.27 39.49 3.00
N TYR A 12 26.49 40.53 3.28
CA TYR A 12 25.03 40.53 3.15
C TYR A 12 24.58 40.27 1.70
N ARG A 13 25.24 40.89 0.71
CA ARG A 13 24.96 40.64 -0.72
C ARG A 13 25.32 39.23 -1.18
N ARG A 14 26.34 38.59 -0.59
CA ARG A 14 26.67 37.17 -0.85
C ARG A 14 25.66 36.23 -0.20
N MET A 15 25.26 36.49 1.05
CA MET A 15 24.24 35.70 1.74
C MET A 15 22.88 35.77 1.04
N ASN A 16 22.42 36.96 0.63
CA ASN A 16 21.17 37.08 -0.12
C ASN A 16 21.20 36.39 -1.49
N ARG A 17 22.38 36.32 -2.14
CA ARG A 17 22.55 35.54 -3.39
C ARG A 17 22.54 34.03 -3.16
N LEU A 18 23.03 33.56 -2.01
CA LEU A 18 22.98 32.15 -1.63
C LEU A 18 21.58 31.72 -1.19
N ILE A 19 20.89 32.55 -0.40
CA ILE A 19 19.50 32.33 0.02
C ILE A 19 18.54 32.35 -1.18
N SER A 20 18.68 33.31 -2.10
CA SER A 20 17.83 33.36 -3.31
C SER A 20 18.14 32.29 -4.38
N ARG A 21 19.28 31.58 -4.25
CA ARG A 21 19.60 30.37 -5.04
C ARG A 21 19.12 29.09 -4.35
N SER A 22 19.20 29.03 -3.01
CA SER A 22 18.73 27.90 -2.20
C SER A 22 17.19 27.79 -2.18
N LEU A 23 16.48 28.93 -2.16
CA LEU A 23 15.01 28.96 -2.14
C LEU A 23 14.35 28.79 -3.51
N ARG A 24 15.12 28.42 -4.55
CA ARG A 24 14.64 28.38 -5.95
C ARG A 24 14.25 27.00 -6.50
N PRO A 25 13.86 26.02 -5.67
CA PRO A 25 12.89 25.03 -6.16
C PRO A 25 11.84 24.66 -5.10
N PHE A 26 11.14 25.62 -4.52
CA PHE A 26 9.84 25.36 -3.89
C PHE A 26 8.79 26.36 -4.36
N SER A 27 8.72 26.61 -5.68
CA SER A 27 7.41 26.92 -6.23
C SER A 27 6.62 25.62 -6.14
N LEU A 28 5.78 25.48 -5.11
CA LEU A 28 4.63 24.59 -5.15
C LEU A 28 3.78 25.05 -6.32
N LYS A 29 4.17 24.63 -7.53
CA LYS A 29 3.28 24.67 -8.69
C LYS A 29 2.13 23.79 -8.24
N ILE A 30 0.97 24.40 -8.02
CA ILE A 30 -0.29 23.68 -7.92
C ILE A 30 -0.42 22.98 -9.26
N VAL A 31 0.07 21.74 -9.31
CA VAL A 31 0.00 20.90 -10.50
C VAL A 31 -1.47 20.58 -10.65
N SER A 32 -2.07 20.97 -11.78
CA SER A 32 -3.48 20.67 -12.02
C SER A 32 -3.71 19.16 -11.83
N PRO A 33 -4.85 18.73 -11.25
CA PRO A 33 -5.13 17.31 -11.03
C PRO A 33 -4.94 16.46 -12.29
N ALA A 34 -5.28 17.01 -13.46
CA ALA A 34 -5.07 16.40 -14.76
C ALA A 34 -3.59 16.19 -15.16
N LYS A 35 -2.67 17.07 -14.74
CA LYS A 35 -1.23 16.86 -14.92
C LYS A 35 -0.65 15.91 -13.86
N LEU A 36 -1.18 15.91 -12.65
CA LEU A 36 -0.80 14.96 -11.61
C LEU A 36 -1.13 13.52 -12.07
N MET A 37 -2.33 13.31 -12.64
CA MET A 37 -2.77 12.05 -13.23
C MET A 37 -2.00 11.62 -14.49
N LYS A 38 -1.13 12.44 -15.08
CA LYS A 38 -0.22 12.00 -16.15
C LYS A 38 1.02 11.28 -15.61
N SER A 39 1.36 11.47 -14.34
CA SER A 39 2.47 10.77 -13.70
C SER A 39 2.05 9.37 -13.30
N ASP A 40 2.73 8.34 -13.82
CA ASP A 40 2.47 6.95 -13.41
C ASP A 40 2.66 6.71 -11.91
N LEU A 41 3.45 7.57 -11.25
CA LEU A 41 3.60 7.54 -9.79
C LEU A 41 2.31 7.94 -9.09
N ALA A 42 1.71 9.08 -9.49
CA ALA A 42 0.49 9.57 -8.89
C ALA A 42 -0.69 8.61 -9.15
N LYS A 43 -0.75 8.01 -10.35
CA LYS A 43 -1.74 6.97 -10.64
C LYS A 43 -1.60 5.79 -9.68
N GLN A 44 -0.39 5.28 -9.48
CA GLN A 44 -0.16 4.16 -8.57
C GLN A 44 -0.44 4.53 -7.12
N THR A 45 -0.09 5.74 -6.67
CA THR A 45 -0.48 6.27 -5.34
C THR A 45 -1.99 6.27 -5.15
N VAL A 46 -2.74 6.85 -6.09
CA VAL A 46 -4.20 6.94 -6.00
C VAL A 46 -4.85 5.56 -6.04
N ILE A 47 -4.34 4.68 -6.91
CA ILE A 47 -4.81 3.29 -6.98
C ILE A 47 -4.57 2.62 -5.64
N CYS A 48 -3.34 2.56 -5.12
CA CYS A 48 -3.06 1.90 -3.85
C CYS A 48 -3.86 2.50 -2.68
N ALA A 49 -3.93 3.82 -2.57
CA ALA A 49 -4.76 4.49 -1.56
C ALA A 49 -6.23 4.06 -1.64
N GLY A 50 -6.82 4.14 -2.84
CA GLY A 50 -8.21 3.74 -3.06
C GLY A 50 -8.46 2.26 -2.81
N LEU A 51 -7.49 1.40 -3.12
CA LEU A 51 -7.54 -0.04 -2.90
C LEU A 51 -7.57 -0.39 -1.40
N VAL A 52 -6.70 0.23 -0.59
CA VAL A 52 -6.76 0.08 0.87
C VAL A 52 -8.11 0.56 1.42
N GLY A 53 -8.60 1.70 0.92
CA GLY A 53 -9.94 2.21 1.28
C GLY A 53 -11.07 1.25 0.91
N VAL A 54 -11.06 0.67 -0.29
CA VAL A 54 -12.06 -0.32 -0.70
C VAL A 54 -11.98 -1.57 0.18
N GLY A 55 -10.78 -2.06 0.47
CA GLY A 55 -10.59 -3.19 1.38
C GLY A 55 -11.18 -2.94 2.76
N ASP A 56 -10.94 -1.75 3.32
CA ASP A 56 -11.56 -1.33 4.57
C ASP A 56 -13.09 -1.26 4.46
N ALA A 57 -13.63 -0.64 3.42
CA ALA A 57 -15.07 -0.58 3.18
C ALA A 57 -15.72 -1.98 3.12
N LEU A 58 -15.05 -2.96 2.51
CA LEU A 58 -15.48 -4.36 2.48
C LEU A 58 -15.45 -5.00 3.88
N ALA A 59 -14.41 -4.73 4.67
CA ALA A 59 -14.35 -5.18 6.07
C ALA A 59 -15.51 -4.61 6.89
N GLN A 60 -15.79 -3.31 6.76
CA GLN A 60 -16.91 -2.68 7.47
C GLN A 60 -18.25 -3.27 7.01
N ALA A 61 -18.42 -3.51 5.71
CA ALA A 61 -19.63 -4.14 5.17
C ALA A 61 -19.85 -5.55 5.71
N TYR A 62 -18.77 -6.34 5.87
CA TYR A 62 -18.83 -7.66 6.49
C TYR A 62 -19.30 -7.58 7.95
N ARG A 63 -18.80 -6.59 8.70
CA ARG A 63 -19.15 -6.31 10.12
C ARG A 63 -20.48 -5.58 10.32
N ASN A 64 -21.14 -5.13 9.25
CA ASN A 64 -22.28 -4.21 9.29
C ASN A 64 -21.96 -2.87 9.99
N GLU A 65 -20.73 -2.39 9.85
CA GLU A 65 -20.25 -1.11 10.37
C GLU A 65 -20.17 -0.04 9.29
N ARG A 66 -20.18 1.23 9.69
CA ARG A 66 -19.95 2.39 8.82
C ARG A 66 -19.20 3.48 9.59
N ASP A 67 -17.88 3.44 9.49
CA ASP A 67 -16.94 4.43 9.99
C ASP A 67 -16.21 5.09 8.81
N LEU A 68 -16.67 6.29 8.46
CA LEU A 68 -16.09 7.08 7.38
C LEU A 68 -14.69 7.60 7.74
N GLN A 69 -14.40 7.85 9.02
CA GLN A 69 -13.11 8.36 9.44
C GLN A 69 -12.05 7.28 9.30
N ARG A 70 -12.33 6.06 9.80
CA ARG A 70 -11.50 4.86 9.57
C ARG A 70 -11.21 4.65 8.07
N LEU A 71 -12.24 4.76 7.23
CA LEU A 71 -12.12 4.60 5.79
C LEU A 71 -11.14 5.61 5.17
N VAL A 72 -11.26 6.88 5.55
CA VAL A 72 -10.37 7.95 5.09
C VAL A 72 -8.94 7.73 5.58
N ASP A 73 -8.76 7.37 6.85
CA ASP A 73 -7.44 7.18 7.45
C ASP A 73 -6.72 5.97 6.83
N MET A 74 -7.43 4.88 6.59
CA MET A 74 -6.94 3.70 5.85
C MET A 74 -6.54 4.08 4.41
N THR A 75 -7.37 4.86 3.72
CA THR A 75 -7.08 5.36 2.37
C THR A 75 -5.81 6.21 2.35
N LEU A 76 -5.65 7.12 3.32
CA LEU A 76 -4.47 8.00 3.42
C LEU A 76 -3.21 7.19 3.77
N ALA A 77 -3.31 6.23 4.69
CA ALA A 77 -2.21 5.33 5.02
C ALA A 77 -1.76 4.52 3.80
N GLY A 78 -2.68 4.07 2.94
CA GLY A 78 -2.35 3.33 1.71
C GLY A 78 -1.57 4.13 0.65
N SER A 79 -1.49 5.45 0.76
CA SER A 79 -0.88 6.30 -0.27
C SER A 79 0.63 6.08 -0.47
N PHE A 80 1.38 5.67 0.58
CA PHE A 80 2.82 5.43 0.46
C PHE A 80 3.15 4.15 -0.33
N LEU A 81 2.19 3.22 -0.46
CA LEU A 81 2.39 1.96 -1.16
C LEU A 81 2.60 2.16 -2.67
N GLY A 82 1.96 3.17 -3.28
CA GLY A 82 2.13 3.45 -4.71
C GLY A 82 3.59 3.74 -5.10
N PRO A 83 4.26 4.71 -4.45
CA PRO A 83 5.69 4.96 -4.66
C PRO A 83 6.56 3.75 -4.38
N TRP A 84 6.25 2.99 -3.33
CA TRP A 84 6.98 1.76 -3.01
C TRP A 84 6.90 0.75 -4.15
N TYR A 85 5.70 0.34 -4.57
CA TYR A 85 5.52 -0.67 -5.61
C TYR A 85 6.12 -0.22 -6.95
N LYS A 86 6.03 1.06 -7.30
CA LYS A 86 6.68 1.59 -8.51
C LYS A 86 8.18 1.33 -8.51
N TRP A 87 8.82 1.69 -7.40
CA TRP A 87 10.26 1.61 -7.25
C TRP A 87 10.70 0.15 -7.10
N TRP A 88 10.00 -0.62 -6.28
CA TRP A 88 10.33 -2.00 -5.92
C TRP A 88 10.17 -2.97 -7.08
N TYR A 89 9.02 -2.98 -7.77
CA TYR A 89 8.86 -3.82 -8.96
C TYR A 89 9.76 -3.39 -10.11
N GLY A 90 10.12 -2.10 -10.19
CA GLY A 90 11.17 -1.62 -11.07
C GLY A 90 12.53 -2.27 -10.82
N ILE A 91 12.88 -2.54 -9.56
CA ILE A 91 14.12 -3.24 -9.18
C ILE A 91 14.02 -4.75 -9.47
N LEU A 92 12.93 -5.39 -9.05
CA LEU A 92 12.75 -6.84 -9.23
C LEU A 92 12.68 -7.25 -10.70
N ASN A 93 12.02 -6.45 -11.54
CA ASN A 93 11.87 -6.75 -12.97
C ASN A 93 13.15 -6.52 -13.78
N LYS A 94 14.09 -5.70 -13.29
CA LYS A 94 15.41 -5.53 -13.92
C LYS A 94 16.37 -6.70 -13.69
N ARG A 95 15.97 -7.71 -12.91
CA ARG A 95 16.79 -8.90 -12.59
C ARG A 95 16.22 -10.13 -13.31
N PRO A 96 16.54 -10.35 -14.60
CA PRO A 96 15.99 -11.46 -15.39
C PRO A 96 16.43 -12.84 -14.87
N ASN A 97 17.53 -12.91 -14.12
CA ASN A 97 18.09 -14.16 -13.60
C ASN A 97 17.31 -14.72 -12.38
N LEU A 98 16.35 -13.97 -11.84
CA LEU A 98 15.55 -14.42 -10.69
C LEU A 98 14.36 -15.25 -11.17
N THR A 99 14.25 -16.47 -10.67
CA THR A 99 13.06 -17.30 -10.89
C THR A 99 11.82 -16.68 -10.22
N PRO A 100 10.59 -17.01 -10.65
CA PRO A 100 9.37 -16.54 -10.00
C PRO A 100 9.33 -16.81 -8.49
N LEU A 101 9.84 -17.97 -8.07
CA LEU A 101 9.93 -18.33 -6.65
C LEU A 101 10.89 -17.41 -5.89
N MET A 102 12.06 -17.10 -6.47
CA MET A 102 13.01 -16.17 -5.87
C MET A 102 12.44 -14.76 -5.77
N LYS A 103 11.75 -14.28 -6.81
CA LYS A 103 11.07 -12.97 -6.79
C LYS A 103 10.01 -12.92 -5.70
N THR A 104 9.22 -13.97 -5.57
CA THR A 104 8.20 -14.12 -4.50
C THR A 104 8.83 -14.07 -3.12
N GLY A 105 9.89 -14.86 -2.89
CA GLY A 105 10.58 -14.88 -1.60
C GLY A 105 11.17 -13.52 -1.23
N ILE A 106 11.74 -12.81 -2.21
CA ILE A 106 12.26 -11.45 -1.99
C ILE A 106 11.12 -10.47 -1.68
N ASP A 107 10.01 -10.53 -2.42
CA ASP A 107 8.86 -9.64 -2.20
C ASP A 107 8.27 -9.83 -0.80
N VAL A 108 7.96 -11.07 -0.42
CA VAL A 108 7.42 -11.43 0.91
C VAL A 108 8.42 -11.11 2.03
N SER A 109 9.74 -11.18 1.78
CA SER A 109 10.72 -10.80 2.80
C SER A 109 10.68 -9.31 3.17
N THR A 110 10.14 -8.45 2.29
CA THR A 110 9.97 -7.02 2.57
C THR A 110 8.66 -6.68 3.28
N SER A 111 7.72 -7.62 3.36
CA SER A 111 6.42 -7.45 4.02
C SER A 111 6.50 -6.90 5.45
N PRO A 112 7.37 -7.39 6.36
CA PRO A 112 7.43 -6.85 7.72
C PRO A 112 7.73 -5.34 7.76
N PHE A 113 8.62 -4.87 6.87
CA PHE A 113 8.94 -3.46 6.76
C PHE A 113 7.74 -2.64 6.25
N LEU A 114 7.01 -3.18 5.26
CA LEU A 114 5.81 -2.54 4.73
C LEU A 114 4.68 -2.46 5.76
N HIS A 115 4.40 -3.56 6.46
CA HIS A 115 3.38 -3.61 7.51
C HIS A 115 3.72 -2.67 8.64
N PHE A 116 4.97 -2.66 9.10
CA PHE A 116 5.39 -1.71 10.13
C PHE A 116 5.23 -0.25 9.69
N THR A 117 5.64 0.06 8.45
CA THR A 117 5.50 1.42 7.89
C THR A 117 4.03 1.81 7.79
N PHE A 118 3.17 0.91 7.28
CA PHE A 118 1.74 1.14 7.18
C PHE A 118 1.09 1.36 8.54
N LEU A 119 1.33 0.47 9.51
CA LEU A 119 0.81 0.59 10.87
C LEU A 119 1.26 1.89 11.53
N ALA A 120 2.53 2.28 11.36
CA ALA A 120 3.07 3.53 11.88
C ALA A 120 2.33 4.75 11.32
N PHE A 121 2.12 4.80 9.99
CA PHE A 121 1.36 5.88 9.36
C PHE A 121 -0.10 5.88 9.81
N TYR A 122 -0.74 4.70 9.83
CA TYR A 122 -2.13 4.57 10.20
C TYR A 122 -2.38 5.01 11.65
N ILE A 123 -1.62 4.50 12.62
CA ILE A 123 -1.77 4.85 14.04
C ILE A 123 -1.53 6.35 14.26
N LEU A 124 -0.54 6.93 13.57
CA LEU A 124 -0.26 8.36 13.68
C LEU A 124 -1.43 9.22 13.17
N ILE A 125 -2.04 8.83 12.06
CA ILE A 125 -3.15 9.56 11.44
C ILE A 125 -4.45 9.35 12.22
N HIS A 126 -4.80 8.09 12.49
CA HIS A 126 -6.09 7.69 13.05
C HIS A 126 -6.20 7.94 14.56
N GLU A 127 -5.15 7.62 15.32
CA GLU A 127 -5.19 7.71 16.78
C GLU A 127 -4.53 8.97 17.34
N HIS A 128 -3.79 9.72 16.51
CA HIS A 128 -2.99 10.88 16.93
C HIS A 128 -2.04 10.57 18.10
N LYS A 129 -1.56 9.32 18.19
CA LYS A 129 -0.70 8.83 19.27
C LYS A 129 0.65 8.38 18.75
N ILE A 130 1.61 8.31 19.68
CA ILE A 130 2.88 7.60 19.47
C ILE A 130 2.56 6.11 19.36
N ILE A 131 3.26 5.44 18.45
CA ILE A 131 3.10 4.02 18.13
C ILE A 131 3.21 3.16 19.40
N ASP A 132 2.16 2.38 19.69
CA ASP A 132 2.21 1.33 20.71
C ASP A 132 2.98 0.13 20.15
N ALA A 133 4.21 -0.04 20.62
CA ALA A 133 5.10 -1.10 20.17
C ALA A 133 4.51 -2.51 20.36
N LYS A 134 3.75 -2.75 21.44
CA LYS A 134 3.18 -4.09 21.70
C LYS A 134 2.08 -4.39 20.70
N ARG A 135 1.10 -3.48 20.57
CA ARG A 135 -0.01 -3.66 19.62
C ARG A 135 0.47 -3.72 18.18
N SER A 136 1.42 -2.86 17.79
CA SER A 136 2.01 -2.90 16.45
C SER A 136 2.74 -4.20 16.17
N TRP A 137 3.43 -4.78 17.17
CA TRP A 137 4.08 -6.07 17.03
C TRP A 137 3.07 -7.22 16.86
N GLU A 138 2.02 -7.25 17.67
CA GLU A 138 0.94 -8.25 17.59
C GLU A 138 0.23 -8.17 16.23
N ASN A 139 -0.17 -6.98 15.79
CA ASN A 139 -0.77 -6.77 14.46
C ASN A 139 0.19 -7.18 13.34
N MET A 140 1.47 -6.80 13.42
CA MET A 140 2.45 -7.17 12.40
C MET A 140 2.63 -8.68 12.29
N ILE A 141 2.58 -9.43 13.39
CA ILE A 141 2.62 -10.90 13.34
C ILE A 141 1.42 -11.47 12.57
N GLU A 142 0.21 -10.99 12.86
CA GLU A 142 -1.00 -11.44 12.16
C GLU A 142 -0.96 -11.08 10.66
N LEU A 143 -0.46 -9.89 10.32
CA LEU A 143 -0.27 -9.47 8.93
C LEU A 143 0.80 -10.31 8.21
N ILE A 144 1.88 -10.70 8.88
CA ILE A 144 2.88 -11.62 8.30
C ILE A 144 2.27 -13.01 8.06
N LYS A 145 1.45 -13.51 8.99
CA LYS A 145 0.73 -14.79 8.78
C LYS A 145 -0.20 -14.68 7.57
N LEU A 146 -0.91 -13.56 7.42
CA LEU A 146 -1.80 -13.28 6.29
C LEU A 146 -1.01 -13.30 4.98
N ASP A 147 0.18 -12.70 4.99
CA ASP A 147 1.05 -12.71 3.81
C ASP A 147 1.56 -14.11 3.46
N LEU A 148 1.98 -14.89 4.44
CA LEU A 148 2.44 -16.25 4.20
C LEU A 148 1.32 -17.15 3.67
N LEU A 149 0.09 -16.95 4.15
CA LEU A 149 -1.05 -17.78 3.80
C LEU A 149 -1.69 -17.38 2.46
N LEU A 150 -1.90 -16.09 2.23
CA LEU A 150 -2.65 -15.57 1.09
C LEU A 150 -1.77 -14.80 0.10
N PHE A 151 -0.91 -13.90 0.57
CA PHE A 151 -0.12 -13.07 -0.34
C PHE A 151 0.94 -13.87 -1.10
N LEU A 152 1.63 -14.80 -0.44
CA LEU A 152 2.67 -15.63 -1.03
C LEU A 152 2.17 -16.42 -2.26
N PRO A 153 1.06 -17.17 -2.21
CA PRO A 153 0.54 -17.84 -3.41
C PRO A 153 0.03 -16.85 -4.48
N ILE A 154 -0.54 -15.71 -4.09
CA ILE A 154 -0.93 -14.64 -5.04
C ILE A 154 0.30 -14.11 -5.77
N CYS A 155 1.36 -13.79 -5.04
CA CYS A 155 2.60 -13.22 -5.55
C CYS A 155 3.36 -14.21 -6.46
N TYR A 156 3.41 -15.49 -6.07
CA TYR A 156 3.95 -16.54 -6.94
C TYR A 156 3.18 -16.66 -8.25
N THR A 157 1.85 -16.68 -8.18
CA THR A 157 0.98 -16.75 -9.35
C THR A 157 1.23 -15.56 -10.28
N ASN A 158 1.36 -14.36 -9.69
CA ASN A 158 1.67 -13.15 -10.42
C ASN A 158 2.99 -13.24 -11.20
N PHE A 159 4.08 -13.63 -10.55
CA PHE A 159 5.39 -13.71 -11.21
C PHE A 159 5.53 -14.86 -12.20
N LYS A 160 4.76 -15.95 -12.02
CA LYS A 160 4.84 -17.13 -12.87
C LYS A 160 3.96 -17.04 -14.11
N PHE A 161 2.74 -16.53 -13.98
CA PHE A 161 1.72 -16.63 -15.03
C PHE A 161 1.35 -15.29 -15.66
N ILE A 162 1.57 -14.17 -14.97
CA ILE A 162 1.18 -12.85 -15.49
C ILE A 162 2.37 -12.20 -16.20
N PRO A 163 2.21 -11.75 -17.47
CA PRO A 163 3.28 -11.10 -18.22
C PRO A 163 3.84 -9.86 -17.49
N PRO A 164 5.17 -9.64 -17.51
CA PRO A 164 5.77 -8.45 -16.91
C PRO A 164 5.16 -7.16 -17.46
N GLY A 165 4.80 -6.23 -16.58
CA GLY A 165 4.22 -4.94 -16.94
C GLY A 165 2.99 -4.59 -16.11
N ILE A 166 2.08 -3.81 -16.69
CA ILE A 166 0.92 -3.26 -15.97
C ILE A 166 -0.01 -4.36 -15.43
N TRP A 167 -0.13 -5.49 -16.12
CA TRP A 167 -1.02 -6.58 -15.73
C TRP A 167 -0.60 -7.27 -14.45
N GLN A 168 0.71 -7.35 -14.16
CA GLN A 168 1.19 -7.86 -12.88
C GLN A 168 0.75 -6.96 -11.72
N THR A 169 0.82 -5.64 -11.93
CA THR A 169 0.35 -4.66 -10.96
C THR A 169 -1.16 -4.72 -10.79
N VAL A 170 -1.92 -4.86 -11.87
CA VAL A 170 -3.39 -4.97 -11.82
C VAL A 170 -3.82 -6.24 -11.09
N TYR A 171 -3.22 -7.39 -11.43
CA TYR A 171 -3.53 -8.68 -10.81
C TYR A 171 -3.26 -8.67 -9.30
N ILE A 172 -2.05 -8.26 -8.88
CA ILE A 172 -1.72 -8.19 -7.46
C ILE A 172 -2.71 -7.27 -6.75
N ASN A 173 -2.93 -6.06 -7.26
CA ASN A 173 -3.82 -5.10 -6.64
C ASN A 173 -5.27 -5.60 -6.51
N ALA A 174 -5.79 -6.30 -7.52
CA ALA A 174 -7.14 -6.86 -7.47
C ALA A 174 -7.25 -7.95 -6.39
N MET A 175 -6.32 -8.91 -6.39
CA MET A 175 -6.31 -10.01 -5.41
C MET A 175 -6.06 -9.48 -3.99
N TYR A 176 -5.20 -8.46 -3.86
CA TYR A 176 -4.90 -7.82 -2.59
C TYR A 176 -6.15 -7.14 -2.02
N VAL A 177 -6.88 -6.35 -2.81
CA VAL A 177 -8.11 -5.68 -2.32
C VAL A 177 -9.25 -6.60 -1.99
N ILE A 178 -9.39 -7.67 -2.75
CA ILE A 178 -10.55 -8.54 -2.62
C ILE A 178 -10.38 -9.49 -1.43
N ILE A 179 -9.14 -9.91 -1.18
CA ILE A 179 -8.85 -11.01 -0.27
C ILE A 179 -8.02 -10.53 0.92
N VAL A 180 -6.95 -9.77 0.68
CA VAL A 180 -5.95 -9.45 1.71
C VAL A 180 -6.36 -8.20 2.51
N GLU A 181 -6.71 -7.10 1.85
CA GLU A 181 -7.00 -5.80 2.49
C GLU A 181 -8.20 -5.82 3.44
N PRO A 182 -9.32 -6.53 3.17
CA PRO A 182 -10.42 -6.61 4.13
C PRO A 182 -9.99 -7.32 5.41
N VAL A 183 -9.20 -8.39 5.27
CA VAL A 183 -8.67 -9.14 6.42
C VAL A 183 -7.63 -8.31 7.17
N CYS A 184 -6.77 -7.58 6.44
CA CYS A 184 -5.83 -6.61 7.00
C CYS A 184 -6.56 -5.55 7.86
N SER A 185 -7.62 -4.93 7.32
CA SER A 185 -8.39 -3.96 8.10
C SER A 185 -8.99 -4.59 9.36
N MET A 186 -9.58 -5.79 9.27
CA MET A 186 -10.14 -6.47 10.43
C MET A 186 -9.08 -6.83 11.49
N ILE A 187 -7.86 -7.21 11.08
CA ILE A 187 -6.74 -7.45 12.01
C ILE A 187 -6.40 -6.14 12.75
N ILE A 188 -6.27 -5.04 12.01
CA ILE A 188 -5.79 -3.76 12.55
C ILE A 188 -6.82 -3.10 13.47
N ASN A 189 -8.09 -3.11 13.04
CA ASN A 189 -9.16 -2.32 13.63
C ASN A 189 -10.05 -3.12 14.58
N ASP A 190 -10.28 -4.40 14.28
CA ASP A 190 -11.19 -5.25 15.05
C ASP A 190 -10.45 -6.27 15.93
N ASN A 191 -9.11 -6.24 15.93
CA ASN A 191 -8.22 -7.21 16.62
C ASN A 191 -8.52 -8.67 16.25
N VAL A 192 -8.86 -8.91 14.98
CA VAL A 192 -9.06 -10.28 14.47
C VAL A 192 -7.73 -11.03 14.45
N GLN A 193 -7.74 -12.26 14.99
CA GLN A 193 -6.66 -13.21 14.78
C GLN A 193 -6.92 -13.98 13.50
N LEU A 194 -5.90 -14.11 12.65
CA LEU A 194 -6.05 -14.65 11.30
C LEU A 194 -6.64 -16.06 11.32
N PHE A 195 -6.08 -16.94 12.16
CA PHE A 195 -6.49 -18.34 12.18
C PHE A 195 -7.92 -18.53 12.68
N ASP A 196 -8.34 -17.76 13.68
CA ASP A 196 -9.72 -17.81 14.17
C ASP A 196 -10.71 -17.42 13.07
N PHE A 197 -10.39 -16.37 12.31
CA PHE A 197 -11.17 -15.95 11.15
C PHE A 197 -11.22 -17.02 10.05
N PHE A 198 -10.10 -17.70 9.77
CA PHE A 198 -10.09 -18.81 8.82
C PHE A 198 -10.88 -20.02 9.30
N PHE A 199 -10.84 -20.35 10.59
CA PHE A 199 -11.65 -21.40 11.18
C PHE A 199 -13.15 -21.06 11.16
N GLU A 200 -13.51 -19.78 11.29
CA GLU A 200 -14.88 -19.29 11.12
C GLU A 200 -15.35 -19.39 9.66
N LEU A 201 -14.45 -19.17 8.69
CA LEU A 201 -14.74 -19.28 7.25
C LEU A 201 -14.71 -20.72 6.70
N LEU A 202 -14.01 -21.64 7.35
CA LEU A 202 -13.84 -23.03 6.90
C LEU A 202 -15.16 -23.80 6.65
N PRO A 203 -16.27 -23.56 7.36
CA PRO A 203 -17.58 -24.04 6.94
C PRO A 203 -17.95 -23.39 5.59
N GLN A 204 -18.09 -24.20 4.53
CA GLN A 204 -18.46 -23.72 3.19
C GLN A 204 -19.63 -22.71 3.15
N PRO A 205 -20.70 -22.84 3.95
CA PRO A 205 -21.80 -21.87 3.93
C PRO A 205 -21.38 -20.44 4.37
N VAL A 206 -20.37 -20.33 5.22
CA VAL A 206 -19.85 -19.04 5.72
C VAL A 206 -18.90 -18.45 4.69
N PHE A 207 -18.04 -19.27 4.09
CA PHE A 207 -17.20 -18.86 2.96
C PHE A 207 -18.04 -18.35 1.77
N GLU A 208 -19.08 -19.08 1.38
CA GLU A 208 -19.98 -18.65 0.30
C GLU A 208 -20.69 -17.33 0.64
N LYS A 209 -21.16 -17.16 1.87
CA LYS A 209 -21.73 -15.89 2.34
C LYS A 209 -20.72 -14.75 2.36
N PHE A 210 -19.46 -15.02 2.68
CA PHE A 210 -18.38 -14.04 2.62
C PHE A 210 -18.09 -13.62 1.17
N ILE A 211 -17.95 -14.59 0.26
CA ILE A 211 -17.79 -14.36 -1.19
C ILE A 211 -18.97 -13.56 -1.77
N GLU A 212 -20.21 -13.90 -1.36
CA GLU A 212 -21.43 -13.22 -1.77
C GLU A 212 -21.51 -11.79 -1.23
N LYS A 213 -21.28 -11.60 0.08
CA LYS A 213 -21.31 -10.26 0.72
C LYS A 213 -20.26 -9.30 0.20
N ILE A 214 -19.07 -9.80 -0.13
CA ILE A 214 -17.95 -8.98 -0.61
C ILE A 214 -18.04 -8.76 -2.12
N GLY A 215 -18.99 -9.41 -2.81
CA GLY A 215 -19.16 -9.28 -4.25
C GLY A 215 -17.99 -9.89 -5.06
N ILE A 216 -17.19 -10.74 -4.42
CA ILE A 216 -16.02 -11.41 -5.01
C ILE A 216 -16.43 -12.26 -6.19
N LYS A 217 -17.61 -12.90 -6.10
CA LYS A 217 -18.17 -13.71 -7.18
C LYS A 217 -18.25 -12.93 -8.49
N THR A 218 -18.76 -11.69 -8.46
CA THR A 218 -18.84 -10.80 -9.63
C THR A 218 -17.47 -10.46 -10.21
N VAL A 219 -16.46 -10.27 -9.36
CA VAL A 219 -15.10 -9.93 -9.81
C VAL A 219 -14.36 -11.15 -10.34
N LEU A 220 -14.51 -12.31 -9.69
CA LEU A 220 -13.99 -13.59 -10.17
C LEU A 220 -14.63 -13.99 -11.49
N ASP A 221 -15.95 -13.88 -11.60
CA ASP A 221 -16.70 -14.15 -12.83
C ASP A 221 -16.20 -13.23 -13.96
N PHE A 222 -16.00 -11.93 -13.68
CA PHE A 222 -15.42 -10.99 -14.65
C PHE A 222 -13.99 -11.35 -15.07
N ILE A 223 -13.12 -11.75 -14.12
CA ILE A 223 -11.74 -12.15 -14.40
C ILE A 223 -11.72 -13.44 -15.21
N ILE A 224 -12.54 -14.44 -14.85
CA ILE A 224 -12.67 -15.73 -15.53
C ILE A 224 -13.22 -15.51 -16.94
N GLU A 225 -14.27 -14.73 -17.11
CA GLU A 225 -14.86 -14.41 -18.41
C GLU A 225 -13.84 -13.71 -19.33
N ARG A 226 -12.96 -12.87 -18.77
CA ARG A 226 -11.87 -12.20 -19.50
C ARG A 226 -10.62 -13.05 -19.75
N THR A 227 -10.40 -14.12 -19.00
CA THR A 227 -9.25 -15.02 -19.17
C THR A 227 -9.60 -16.32 -19.91
N ALA A 228 -10.88 -16.69 -19.96
CA ALA A 228 -11.38 -17.88 -20.64
C ALA A 228 -11.80 -17.63 -22.12
N GLY A 229 -11.94 -16.38 -22.57
CA GLY A 229 -11.95 -16.00 -24.00
C GLY A 229 -10.51 -15.82 -24.49
N LYS A 230 -10.04 -16.41 -25.60
CA LYS A 230 -10.37 -16.01 -26.98
C LYS A 230 -10.56 -14.51 -27.16
#